data_AF-A0A7X3TCB5-F1
#
_entry.id   AF-A0A7X3TCB5-F1
#
_cell.length_a   1.000
_cell.length_b   1.000
_cell.length_c   1.000
_cell.angle_alpha   90.00
_cell.angle_beta   90.00
_cell.angle_gamma   90.00
#
_symmetry.space_group_name_H-M   'P 1'
#
loop_
_entity.id
_entity.type
_entity.pdbx_description
1 polymer ?
#
loop_
_entity_poly.entity_id
_entity_poly.type
_entity_poly.pdbx_seq_one_letter_code
_entity_poly.pdbx_strand_id
1 'polypeptide(L)'
;MKFGLLFSLIFLLLSSPAFGELSPADLEKINAMFKASEARMKEYVTQEIAKVNVKIDEMDRRLTSEMRSIEKRFDTRFDDTNKHLDDTNKRLDNQFLLLLALIGFIGVVIGIPQILVALQRKNQRAQDEKIEAQQEQIEILIKEIETLKQH
;
A
#
# COMPACT_ATOMS: atom_id res chain seq x y z
N MET A 1 54.27 -35.75 -90.41
CA MET A 1 53.99 -35.93 -88.97
C MET A 1 54.72 -34.95 -88.04
N LYS A 2 55.95 -34.50 -88.34
CA LYS A 2 56.72 -33.57 -87.46
C LYS A 2 56.07 -32.18 -87.27
N PHE A 3 55.44 -31.63 -88.31
CA PHE A 3 54.78 -30.31 -88.23
C PHE A 3 53.49 -30.30 -87.40
N GLY A 4 52.74 -31.41 -87.38
CA GLY A 4 51.51 -31.51 -86.57
C GLY A 4 51.79 -31.59 -85.06
N LEU A 5 52.86 -32.28 -84.68
CA LEU A 5 53.33 -32.31 -83.28
C LEU A 5 53.80 -30.94 -82.81
N LEU A 6 54.49 -30.18 -83.67
CA LEU A 6 54.98 -28.84 -83.36
C LEU A 6 53.82 -27.84 -83.21
N PHE A 7 52.80 -27.94 -84.08
CA PHE A 7 51.59 -27.14 -84.00
C PHE A 7 50.76 -27.46 -82.75
N SER A 8 50.64 -28.75 -82.39
CA SER A 8 49.96 -29.18 -81.17
C SER A 8 50.69 -28.72 -79.91
N LEU A 9 52.03 -28.73 -79.91
CA LEU A 9 52.85 -28.28 -78.77
C LEU A 9 52.74 -26.76 -78.57
N ILE A 10 52.71 -26.00 -79.67
CA ILE A 10 52.48 -24.54 -79.66
C ILE A 10 51.08 -24.21 -79.18
N PHE A 11 50.05 -24.95 -79.63
CA PHE A 11 48.68 -24.76 -79.18
C PHE A 11 48.52 -25.07 -77.68
N LEU A 12 49.25 -26.07 -77.17
CA LEU A 12 49.25 -26.44 -75.76
C LEU A 12 49.97 -25.39 -74.88
N LEU A 13 51.05 -24.78 -75.37
CA LEU A 13 51.76 -23.66 -74.72
C LEU A 13 50.96 -22.34 -74.76
N LEU A 14 50.20 -22.09 -75.84
CA LEU A 14 49.31 -20.95 -75.96
C LEU A 14 48.02 -21.09 -75.12
N SER A 15 47.70 -22.31 -74.68
CA SER A 15 46.57 -22.60 -73.79
C SER A 15 46.92 -22.57 -72.29
N SER A 16 48.12 -22.11 -71.92
CA SER A 16 48.43 -21.78 -70.52
C SER A 16 47.37 -20.81 -69.99
N PRO A 17 46.82 -21.07 -68.80
CA PRO A 17 45.42 -20.84 -68.58
C PRO A 17 45.19 -19.34 -68.38
N ALA A 18 44.05 -18.86 -68.85
CA ALA A 18 43.44 -17.64 -68.34
C ALA A 18 42.99 -17.82 -66.87
N PHE A 19 43.87 -18.31 -65.99
CA PHE A 19 43.74 -18.08 -64.57
C PHE A 19 44.09 -16.62 -64.37
N GLY A 20 43.08 -15.79 -64.12
CA GLY A 20 43.30 -14.49 -63.49
C GLY A 20 43.86 -14.74 -62.10
N GLU A 21 45.18 -14.96 -62.00
CA GLU A 21 45.87 -14.95 -60.73
C GLU A 21 45.68 -13.56 -60.13
N LEU A 22 45.09 -13.53 -58.94
CA LEU A 22 44.88 -12.31 -58.18
C LEU A 22 46.25 -11.66 -57.96
N SER A 23 46.53 -10.54 -58.66
CA SER A 23 47.86 -9.95 -58.59
C SER A 23 48.07 -9.32 -57.21
N PRO A 24 49.32 -9.08 -56.79
CA PRO A 24 49.61 -8.34 -55.57
C PRO A 24 48.91 -6.96 -55.52
N ALA A 25 48.70 -6.31 -56.68
CA ALA A 25 47.99 -5.04 -56.78
C ALA A 25 46.48 -5.19 -56.50
N ASP A 26 45.88 -6.30 -56.92
CA ASP A 26 44.46 -6.60 -56.63
C ASP A 26 44.26 -6.86 -55.14
N LEU A 27 45.19 -7.58 -54.51
CA LEU A 27 45.24 -7.78 -53.06
C LEU A 27 45.38 -6.47 -52.28
N GLU A 28 46.24 -5.55 -52.74
CA GLU A 28 46.39 -4.24 -52.12
C GLU A 28 45.10 -3.41 -52.22
N LYS A 29 44.45 -3.42 -53.40
CA LYS A 29 43.16 -2.75 -53.61
C LYS A 29 42.06 -3.33 -52.72
N ILE A 30 41.99 -4.66 -52.58
CA ILE A 30 41.05 -5.34 -51.69
C ILE A 30 41.30 -4.94 -50.23
N ASN A 31 42.56 -4.92 -49.78
CA ASN A 31 42.92 -4.47 -48.44
C ASN A 31 42.55 -3.00 -48.20
N ALA A 32 42.78 -2.13 -49.17
CA ALA A 32 42.38 -0.73 -49.07
C ALA A 32 40.85 -0.58 -48.96
N MET A 33 40.10 -1.33 -49.77
CA MET A 33 38.63 -1.38 -49.68
C MET A 33 38.15 -1.91 -48.33
N PHE A 34 38.81 -2.95 -47.79
CA PHE A 34 38.48 -3.50 -46.48
C PHE A 34 38.73 -2.49 -45.36
N LYS A 35 39.90 -1.84 -45.32
CA LYS A 35 40.22 -0.79 -44.35
C LYS A 35 39.24 0.39 -44.42
N ALA A 36 38.88 0.83 -45.62
CA ALA A 36 37.89 1.88 -45.81
C ALA A 36 36.50 1.46 -45.32
N SER A 37 36.12 0.19 -45.55
CA SER A 37 34.87 -0.37 -45.05
C SER A 37 34.85 -0.45 -43.52
N GLU A 38 35.94 -0.92 -42.92
CA GLU A 38 36.10 -0.99 -41.45
C GLU A 38 36.02 0.39 -40.81
N ALA A 39 36.67 1.41 -41.41
CA ALA A 39 36.59 2.79 -40.95
C ALA A 39 35.16 3.33 -40.99
N ARG A 40 34.43 3.11 -42.09
CA ARG A 40 33.00 3.50 -42.19
C ARG A 40 32.13 2.78 -41.17
N MET A 41 32.38 1.49 -40.94
CA MET A 41 31.65 0.71 -39.95
C MET A 41 31.88 1.24 -38.54
N LYS A 42 33.14 1.52 -38.18
CA LYS A 42 33.50 2.12 -36.89
C LYS A 42 32.79 3.45 -36.68
N GLU A 43 32.84 4.33 -37.68
CA GLU A 43 32.16 5.64 -37.61
C GLU A 43 30.65 5.49 -37.43
N TYR A 44 30.01 4.62 -38.22
CA TYR A 44 28.57 4.35 -38.10
C TYR A 44 28.20 3.85 -36.71
N VAL A 45 28.95 2.86 -36.19
CA VAL A 45 28.71 2.30 -34.86
C VAL A 45 28.91 3.36 -33.78
N THR A 46 29.96 4.19 -33.87
CA THR A 46 30.19 5.30 -32.95
C THR A 46 29.04 6.30 -32.94
N GLN A 47 28.51 6.66 -34.13
CA GLN A 47 27.37 7.57 -34.24
C GLN A 47 26.10 6.96 -33.65
N GLU A 48 25.82 5.68 -33.90
CA GLU A 48 24.66 4.99 -33.32
C GLU A 48 24.77 4.87 -31.80
N ILE A 49 25.96 4.56 -31.26
CA ILE A 49 26.20 4.57 -29.81
C ILE A 49 25.93 5.96 -29.24
N ALA A 50 26.41 7.03 -29.88
CA ALA A 50 26.17 8.40 -29.42
C ALA A 50 24.67 8.74 -29.41
N LYS A 51 23.92 8.36 -30.45
CA LYS A 51 22.46 8.55 -30.50
C LYS A 51 21.74 7.77 -29.40
N VAL A 52 22.14 6.54 -29.16
CA VAL A 52 21.56 5.69 -28.10
C VAL A 52 21.84 6.29 -26.72
N ASN A 53 23.06 6.77 -26.46
CA ASN A 53 23.39 7.42 -25.20
C ASN A 53 22.51 8.65 -24.94
N VAL A 54 22.29 9.50 -25.96
CA VAL A 54 21.39 10.65 -25.84
C VAL A 54 19.97 10.23 -25.49
N LYS A 55 19.45 9.17 -26.11
CA LYS A 55 18.12 8.63 -25.80
C LYS A 55 18.04 8.06 -24.38
N ILE A 56 19.09 7.39 -23.92
CA ILE A 56 19.19 6.87 -22.55
C ILE A 56 19.17 8.03 -21.57
N ASP A 57 19.96 9.09 -21.79
CA ASP A 57 19.99 10.27 -20.93
C ASP A 57 18.63 10.99 -20.88
N GLU A 58 17.95 11.08 -22.01
CA GLU A 58 16.61 11.66 -22.08
C GLU A 58 15.59 10.81 -21.30
N MET A 59 15.63 9.49 -21.46
CA MET A 59 14.79 8.56 -20.71
C MET A 59 15.05 8.65 -19.21
N ASP A 60 16.31 8.70 -18.79
CA ASP A 60 16.71 8.80 -17.39
C ASP A 60 16.18 10.09 -16.74
N ARG A 61 16.29 11.22 -17.45
CA ARG A 61 15.71 12.50 -17.01
C ARG A 61 14.19 12.43 -16.87
N ARG A 62 13.51 11.82 -17.84
CA ARG A 62 12.04 11.67 -17.81
C ARG A 62 11.61 10.79 -16.64
N LEU A 63 12.24 9.64 -16.46
CA LEU A 63 11.95 8.73 -15.34
C LEU A 63 12.20 9.40 -14.00
N THR A 64 13.33 10.09 -13.83
CA THR A 64 13.64 10.84 -12.60
C THR A 64 12.59 11.92 -12.31
N SER A 65 12.14 12.64 -13.34
CA SER A 65 11.09 13.66 -13.19
C SER A 65 9.74 13.04 -12.81
N GLU A 66 9.35 11.93 -13.45
CA GLU A 66 8.12 11.22 -13.15
C GLU A 66 8.13 10.66 -11.72
N MET A 67 9.24 10.04 -11.30
CA MET A 67 9.41 9.54 -9.93
C MET A 67 9.23 10.65 -8.88
N ARG A 68 9.90 11.80 -9.04
CA ARG A 68 9.72 12.95 -8.14
C ARG A 68 8.29 13.47 -8.11
N SER A 69 7.61 13.46 -9.26
CA SER A 69 6.21 13.88 -9.33
C SER A 69 5.27 12.93 -8.61
N ILE A 70 5.57 11.62 -8.66
CA ILE A 70 4.84 10.56 -7.98
C ILE A 70 5.06 10.67 -6.47
N GLU A 71 6.32 10.80 -6.02
CA GLU A 71 6.68 11.02 -4.61
C GLU A 71 5.89 12.19 -4.02
N LYS A 72 5.93 13.36 -4.68
CA LYS A 72 5.18 14.54 -4.22
C LYS A 72 3.67 14.32 -4.12
N ARG A 73 3.08 13.58 -5.07
CA ARG A 73 1.65 13.23 -5.03
C ARG A 73 1.35 12.27 -3.88
N PHE A 74 2.23 11.32 -3.61
CA PHE A 74 2.11 10.41 -2.47
C PHE A 74 2.19 11.17 -1.15
N ASP A 75 3.19 12.02 -0.96
CA ASP A 75 3.34 12.85 0.24
C ASP A 75 2.08 13.69 0.50
N THR A 76 1.59 14.36 -0.54
CA THR A 76 0.36 15.18 -0.45
C THR A 76 -0.86 14.34 -0.03
N ARG A 77 -1.04 13.16 -0.62
CA ARG A 77 -2.15 12.26 -0.28
C ARG A 77 -2.01 11.67 1.12
N PHE A 78 -0.79 11.40 1.56
CA PHE A 78 -0.51 10.88 2.89
C PHE A 78 -0.80 11.94 3.95
N ASP A 79 -0.36 13.19 3.74
CA ASP A 79 -0.68 14.32 4.60
C ASP A 79 -2.19 14.57 4.70
N ASP A 80 -2.90 14.49 3.58
CA ASP A 80 -4.36 14.63 3.54
C ASP A 80 -5.07 13.50 4.29
N THR A 81 -4.61 12.26 4.09
CA THR A 81 -5.11 11.08 4.81
C THR A 81 -4.89 11.22 6.31
N ASN A 82 -3.71 11.71 6.74
CA ASN A 82 -3.42 11.95 8.16
C ASN A 82 -4.35 13.00 8.75
N LYS A 83 -4.63 14.10 8.04
CA LYS A 83 -5.59 15.12 8.50
C LYS A 83 -7.00 14.55 8.65
N HIS A 84 -7.44 13.73 7.69
CA HIS A 84 -8.74 13.05 7.76
C HIS A 84 -8.82 12.05 8.91
N LEU A 85 -7.72 11.36 9.21
CA LEU A 85 -7.61 10.45 10.35
C LEU A 85 -7.69 11.23 11.66
N ASP A 86 -6.94 12.33 11.80
CA ASP A 86 -6.98 13.20 12.98
C ASP A 86 -8.39 13.79 13.22
N ASP A 87 -9.08 14.23 12.17
CA ASP A 87 -10.45 14.73 12.27
C ASP A 87 -11.43 13.63 12.71
N THR A 88 -11.33 12.46 12.09
CA THR A 88 -12.11 11.28 12.47
C THR A 88 -11.88 10.92 13.93
N ASN A 89 -10.62 10.94 14.39
CA ASN A 89 -10.27 10.60 15.76
C ASN A 89 -10.89 11.60 16.76
N LYS A 90 -10.81 12.91 16.48
CA LYS A 90 -11.47 13.93 17.31
C LYS A 90 -12.98 13.76 17.36
N ARG A 91 -13.61 13.41 16.23
CA ARG A 91 -15.06 13.14 16.19
C ARG A 91 -15.43 11.91 17.01
N LEU A 92 -14.62 10.86 16.94
CA LEU A 92 -14.80 9.66 17.77
C LEU A 92 -14.63 9.97 19.26
N ASP A 93 -13.61 10.74 19.64
CA ASP A 93 -13.40 11.18 21.03
C ASP A 93 -14.62 11.95 21.56
N ASN A 94 -15.13 12.89 20.78
CA ASN A 94 -16.33 13.66 21.14
C ASN A 94 -17.58 12.77 21.25
N GLN A 95 -17.75 11.81 20.34
CA GLN A 95 -18.86 10.85 20.40
C GLN A 95 -18.74 9.93 21.62
N PHE A 96 -17.54 9.49 21.95
CA PHE A 96 -17.27 8.64 23.11
C PHE A 96 -17.54 9.39 24.42
N LEU A 97 -17.09 10.64 24.53
CA LEU A 97 -17.40 11.51 25.68
C LEU A 97 -18.91 11.72 25.84
N LEU A 98 -19.62 11.99 24.74
CA LEU A 98 -21.08 12.14 24.77
C LEU A 98 -21.77 10.83 25.22
N LEU A 99 -21.32 9.68 24.72
CA LEU A 99 -21.84 8.37 25.12
C LEU A 99 -21.63 8.12 26.62
N LEU A 100 -20.43 8.39 27.13
CA LEU A 100 -20.12 8.28 28.56
C LEU A 100 -21.00 9.22 29.40
N ALA A 101 -21.19 10.46 28.96
CA ALA A 101 -22.05 11.42 29.63
C ALA A 101 -23.51 10.94 29.69
N LEU A 102 -24.03 10.38 28.59
CA LEU A 102 -25.39 9.84 28.53
C LEU A 102 -25.56 8.61 29.44
N ILE A 103 -24.60 7.68 29.44
CA ILE A 103 -24.62 6.51 30.33
C ILE A 103 -24.59 6.97 31.79
N GLY A 104 -23.71 7.92 32.13
CA GLY A 104 -23.64 8.50 33.47
C GLY A 104 -24.96 9.15 33.88
N PHE A 105 -25.57 9.93 32.98
CA PHE A 105 -26.87 10.56 33.21
C PHE A 105 -27.98 9.54 33.48
N ILE A 106 -28.07 8.47 32.69
CA ILE A 106 -29.03 7.38 32.90
C ILE A 106 -28.81 6.71 34.27
N GLY A 107 -27.55 6.47 34.64
CA GLY A 107 -27.20 5.94 35.96
C GLY A 107 -27.70 6.81 37.10
N VAL A 108 -27.61 8.13 36.97
CA VAL A 108 -28.11 9.09 37.97
C VAL A 108 -29.64 9.15 37.99
N VAL A 109 -30.28 9.28 36.84
CA VAL A 109 -31.73 9.49 36.73
C VAL A 109 -32.53 8.23 37.07
N ILE A 110 -32.04 7.06 36.65
CA ILE A 110 -32.77 5.79 36.80
C ILE A 110 -32.14 4.92 37.88
N GLY A 111 -30.81 4.76 37.85
CA GLY A 111 -30.09 3.86 38.75
C GLY A 111 -30.21 4.27 40.22
N ILE A 112 -29.91 5.53 40.54
CA ILE A 112 -29.92 6.01 41.95
C ILE A 112 -31.33 5.89 42.58
N PRO A 113 -32.42 6.38 41.96
CA PRO A 113 -33.76 6.24 42.56
C PRO A 113 -34.20 4.78 42.72
N GLN A 114 -33.88 3.88 41.78
CA GLN A 114 -34.24 2.47 41.92
C GLN A 114 -33.53 1.81 43.11
N ILE A 115 -32.25 2.12 43.32
CA ILE A 115 -31.49 1.63 44.48
C ILE A 115 -32.06 2.20 45.78
N LEU A 116 -32.35 3.51 45.83
CA LEU A 116 -32.92 4.15 47.02
C LEU A 116 -34.28 3.57 47.39
N VAL A 117 -35.19 3.39 46.42
CA VAL A 117 -36.50 2.77 46.65
C VAL A 117 -36.37 1.32 47.10
N ALA A 118 -35.44 0.55 46.52
CA ALA A 118 -35.19 -0.82 46.95
C ALA A 118 -34.71 -0.89 48.42
N LEU A 119 -33.84 0.04 48.83
CA LEU A 119 -33.37 0.14 50.21
C LEU A 119 -34.47 0.61 51.17
N GLN A 120 -35.31 1.58 50.76
CA GLN A 120 -36.44 2.06 51.55
C GLN A 120 -37.48 0.98 51.79
N ARG A 121 -37.80 0.14 50.79
CA ARG A 121 -38.74 -0.97 50.93
C ARG A 121 -38.32 -1.96 52.00
N LYS A 122 -37.01 -2.21 52.17
CA LYS A 122 -36.51 -3.09 53.24
C LYS A 122 -36.77 -2.48 54.62
N ASN A 123 -36.54 -1.18 54.77
CA ASN A 123 -36.73 -0.48 56.04
C ASN A 123 -38.20 -0.22 56.38
N GLN A 124 -39.08 -0.10 55.39
CA GLN A 124 -40.53 0.01 55.58
C GLN A 124 -41.10 -1.30 56.13
N ARG A 125 -40.78 -2.44 55.51
CA ARG A 125 -41.22 -3.77 56.00
C ARG A 125 -40.84 -4.00 57.47
N ALA A 126 -39.60 -3.68 57.83
CA ALA A 126 -39.13 -3.82 59.21
C ALA A 126 -39.79 -2.86 60.21
N GLN A 127 -40.35 -1.73 59.74
CA GLN A 127 -41.14 -0.83 60.58
C GLN A 127 -42.60 -1.29 60.67
N ASP A 128 -43.17 -1.76 59.58
CA ASP A 128 -44.54 -2.27 59.52
C ASP A 128 -44.70 -3.48 60.46
N GLU A 129 -43.76 -4.42 60.45
CA GLU A 129 -43.73 -5.56 61.38
C GLU A 129 -43.69 -5.11 62.86
N LYS A 130 -42.94 -4.04 63.17
CA LYS A 130 -42.87 -3.51 64.55
C LYS A 130 -44.17 -2.80 64.95
N ILE A 131 -44.80 -2.09 64.02
CA ILE A 131 -46.07 -1.40 64.26
C ILE A 131 -47.18 -2.42 64.49
N GLU A 132 -47.22 -3.48 63.69
CA GLU A 132 -48.19 -4.57 63.83
C GLU A 132 -48.05 -5.26 65.19
N ALA A 133 -46.82 -5.63 65.57
CA ALA A 133 -46.55 -6.22 66.90
C ALA A 133 -46.94 -5.29 68.07
N GLN A 134 -46.81 -3.96 67.90
CA GLN A 134 -47.26 -2.99 68.91
C GLN A 134 -48.78 -2.88 68.96
N GLN A 135 -49.46 -2.90 67.81
CA GLN A 135 -50.92 -2.87 67.74
C GLN A 135 -51.54 -4.10 68.40
N GLU A 136 -50.99 -5.29 68.16
CA GLU A 136 -51.43 -6.52 68.83
C GLU A 136 -51.30 -6.40 70.36
N GLN A 137 -50.17 -5.90 70.86
CA GLN A 137 -49.97 -5.69 72.29
C GLN A 137 -50.98 -4.69 72.89
N ILE A 138 -51.26 -3.60 72.18
CA ILE A 138 -52.26 -2.61 72.60
C ILE A 138 -53.65 -3.24 72.64
N GLU A 139 -54.01 -4.07 71.66
CA GLU A 139 -55.31 -4.73 71.62
C GLU A 139 -55.49 -5.73 72.78
N ILE A 140 -54.45 -6.49 73.10
CA ILE A 140 -54.44 -7.39 74.26
C ILE A 140 -54.63 -6.59 75.56
N LEU A 141 -53.89 -5.50 75.74
CA LEU A 141 -54.01 -4.64 76.93
C LEU A 141 -55.41 -4.01 77.06
N ILE A 142 -56.04 -3.61 75.95
CA ILE A 142 -57.42 -3.09 75.97
C ILE A 142 -58.39 -4.18 76.44
N LYS A 143 -58.25 -5.42 75.95
CA LYS A 143 -59.08 -6.56 76.39
C LYS A 143 -58.87 -6.88 77.87
N GLU A 144 -57.63 -6.86 78.36
CA GLU A 144 -57.34 -7.04 79.79
C GLU A 144 -57.98 -5.94 80.65
N ILE A 145 -57.93 -4.67 80.21
CA ILE A 145 -58.60 -3.57 80.93
C ILE A 145 -60.12 -3.74 80.92
N GLU A 146 -60.73 -4.17 79.81
CA GLU A 146 -62.17 -4.42 79.73
C GLU A 146 -62.62 -5.55 80.66
N THR A 147 -61.84 -6.64 80.72
CA THR A 147 -62.13 -7.78 81.61
C THR A 147 -61.95 -7.42 83.08
N LEU A 148 -60.94 -6.62 83.43
CA LEU A 148 -60.76 -6.09 84.80
C LEU A 148 -61.83 -5.08 85.20
N LYS A 149 -62.48 -4.39 84.25
CA LYS A 149 -63.60 -3.47 84.52
C LYS A 149 -64.93 -4.16 84.78
N GLN A 150 -65.07 -5.45 84.42
CA GLN A 150 -66.30 -6.22 84.60
C GLN A 150 -66.32 -7.02 85.91
N HIS A 151 -65.23 -6.99 86.69
CA HIS A 151 -65.17 -7.44 88.08
C HIS A 151 -65.26 -6.25 89.04
#